data_AF-A0A432F3L8-F1
#
_entry.id   AF-A0A432F3L8-F1
#
_cell.length_a   1.000
_cell.length_b   1.000
_cell.length_c   1.000
_cell.angle_alpha   90.00
_cell.angle_beta   90.00
_cell.angle_gamma   90.00
#
_symmetry.space_group_name_H-M   'P 1'
#
loop_
_entity.id
_entity.type
_entity.pdbx_description
1 polymer ?
#
loop_
_entity_poly.entity_id
_entity_poly.type
_entity_poly.pdbx_seq_one_letter_code
_entity_poly.pdbx_strand_id
1 'polypeptide(L)'
;MKKLLAIASMLTVAASMTLTTSTPAVAAGSSYVLMCKAGRGMWVDYRSATNYLIVHFKAGRSGGSNGVAAGSCTWVDRGFRANEPKRICQTGVNDVRFIMNSSDKITRLTSPKAPYVKKILNGQTFQVRVKNDGHGCLKVTRAGV
;
A
#
# COMPACT_ATOMS: atom_id res chain seq x y z
N MET A 1 51.31 59.37 39.66
CA MET A 1 51.22 59.94 38.30
C MET A 1 49.99 59.35 37.62
N LYS A 2 49.11 60.21 37.11
CA LYS A 2 47.86 59.88 36.39
C LYS A 2 48.14 59.03 35.15
N LYS A 3 47.24 58.10 34.81
CA LYS A 3 46.80 57.84 33.42
C LYS A 3 45.45 57.11 33.41
N LEU A 4 44.43 57.83 32.92
CA LEU A 4 43.15 57.33 32.42
C LEU A 4 43.36 56.56 31.11
N LEU A 5 42.55 55.52 30.87
CA LEU A 5 42.09 55.07 29.53
C LEU A 5 40.96 54.05 29.79
N ALA A 6 39.68 54.39 29.59
CA ALA A 6 38.92 54.58 28.35
C ALA A 6 38.11 53.31 27.98
N ILE A 7 36.81 53.54 27.85
CA ILE A 7 35.70 52.61 27.70
C ILE A 7 35.60 52.13 26.24
N ALA A 8 35.27 50.86 26.01
CA ALA A 8 34.69 50.41 24.75
C ALA A 8 33.65 49.30 25.00
N SER A 9 32.38 49.70 25.07
CA SER A 9 31.23 48.79 25.04
C SER A 9 31.07 48.20 23.64
N MET A 10 31.24 46.88 23.50
CA MET A 10 30.80 46.13 22.31
C MET A 10 29.38 45.60 22.55
N LEU A 11 28.40 46.17 21.84
CA LEU A 11 27.02 45.70 21.80
C LEU A 11 26.92 44.61 20.74
N THR A 12 26.85 43.34 21.15
CA THR A 12 26.71 42.21 20.22
C THR A 12 25.22 41.96 19.95
N VAL A 13 24.76 42.23 18.72
CA VAL A 13 23.40 41.90 18.27
C VAL A 13 23.34 40.41 17.93
N ALA A 14 22.65 39.62 18.76
CA ALA A 14 22.37 38.22 18.48
C ALA A 14 21.19 38.10 17.49
N ALA A 15 21.47 37.72 16.25
CA ALA A 15 20.46 37.44 15.24
C ALA A 15 19.83 36.07 15.50
N SER A 16 18.58 36.07 15.99
CA SER A 16 17.78 34.88 16.24
C SER A 16 17.37 34.23 14.90
N MET A 17 18.06 33.18 14.49
CA MET A 17 17.62 32.31 13.38
C MET A 17 16.41 31.50 13.82
N THR A 18 15.22 31.90 13.38
CA THR A 18 13.99 31.11 13.51
C THR A 18 14.06 29.92 12.57
N LEU A 19 14.34 28.73 13.12
CA LEU A 19 14.19 27.46 12.38
C LEU A 19 12.70 27.23 12.08
N THR A 20 12.30 27.49 10.85
CA THR A 20 11.04 27.04 10.29
C THR A 20 11.12 25.53 10.08
N THR A 21 10.62 24.76 11.04
CA THR A 21 10.44 23.31 10.89
C THR A 21 9.35 23.06 9.84
N SER A 22 9.74 22.82 8.60
CA SER A 22 8.86 22.34 7.55
C SER A 22 8.45 20.90 7.88
N THR A 23 7.19 20.71 8.28
CA THR A 23 6.59 19.37 8.34
C THR A 23 6.52 18.84 6.90
N PRO A 24 7.07 17.65 6.60
CA PRO A 24 6.92 17.09 5.26
C PRO A 24 5.43 16.82 5.04
N ALA A 25 4.84 17.55 4.09
CA ALA A 25 3.52 17.23 3.57
C ALA A 25 3.61 15.80 3.00
N VAL A 26 2.92 14.86 3.63
CA VAL A 26 2.79 13.50 3.11
C VAL A 26 1.93 13.63 1.85
N ALA A 27 2.58 13.79 0.69
CA ALA A 27 1.88 13.86 -0.59
C ALA A 27 0.91 12.67 -0.65
N ALA A 28 -0.37 12.96 -0.90
CA ALA A 28 -1.39 11.92 -1.07
C ALA A 28 -0.90 11.01 -2.21
N GLY A 29 -0.33 9.87 -1.84
CA GLY A 29 0.44 9.03 -2.76
C GLY A 29 -0.38 8.65 -3.97
N SER A 30 0.22 8.79 -5.16
CA SER A 30 -0.40 8.40 -6.42
C SER A 30 -0.94 6.97 -6.33
N SER A 31 -2.15 6.76 -6.89
CA SER A 31 -2.69 5.41 -7.05
C SER A 31 -2.11 4.76 -8.30
N TYR A 32 -1.62 3.54 -8.17
CA TYR A 32 -1.00 2.78 -9.25
C TYR A 32 -1.83 1.52 -9.55
N VAL A 33 -1.78 1.06 -10.80
CA VAL A 33 -2.42 -0.20 -11.20
C VAL A 33 -1.48 -1.35 -10.86
N LEU A 34 -2.00 -2.31 -10.12
CA LEU A 34 -1.35 -3.57 -9.82
C LEU A 34 -1.94 -4.65 -10.70
N MET A 35 -1.10 -5.42 -11.39
CA MET A 35 -1.49 -6.57 -12.19
C MET A 35 -1.15 -7.85 -11.43
N CYS A 36 -2.14 -8.72 -11.26
CA CYS A 36 -2.02 -9.94 -10.45
C CYS A 36 -2.43 -11.16 -11.25
N LYS A 37 -1.74 -12.28 -11.04
CA LYS A 37 -2.15 -13.60 -11.52
C LYS A 37 -2.41 -14.49 -10.33
N ALA A 38 -3.68 -14.84 -10.11
CA ALA A 38 -4.03 -15.75 -9.02
C ALA A 38 -3.40 -17.14 -9.22
N GLY A 39 -3.09 -17.80 -8.11
CA GLY A 39 -2.43 -19.10 -8.11
C GLY A 39 -1.76 -19.40 -6.77
N ARG A 40 -0.95 -20.47 -6.74
CA ARG A 40 -0.33 -20.97 -5.52
C ARG A 40 0.57 -19.92 -4.85
N GLY A 41 0.31 -19.65 -3.58
CA GLY A 41 1.01 -18.61 -2.81
C GLY A 41 0.30 -17.26 -2.79
N MET A 42 -0.91 -17.18 -3.34
CA MET A 42 -1.86 -16.09 -3.09
C MET A 42 -3.02 -16.62 -2.26
N TRP A 43 -3.41 -15.90 -1.21
CA TRP A 43 -4.55 -16.23 -0.36
C TRP A 43 -5.26 -14.97 0.14
N VAL A 44 -6.48 -15.15 0.63
CA VAL A 44 -7.35 -14.06 1.09
C VAL A 44 -7.69 -14.30 2.55
N ASP A 45 -7.41 -13.31 3.39
CA ASP A 45 -7.90 -13.24 4.77
C ASP A 45 -9.07 -12.25 4.82
N TYR A 46 -10.21 -12.71 5.32
CA TYR A 46 -11.37 -11.85 5.55
C TYR A 46 -11.72 -11.80 7.02
N ARG A 47 -11.67 -10.61 7.60
CA ARG A 47 -12.03 -10.34 8.99
C ARG A 47 -13.41 -9.72 9.04
N SER A 48 -14.43 -10.54 9.29
CA SER A 48 -15.84 -10.11 9.33
C SER A 48 -16.10 -9.03 10.38
N ALA A 49 -15.51 -9.14 11.57
CA ALA A 49 -15.67 -8.18 12.66
C ALA A 49 -15.28 -6.74 12.27
N THR A 50 -14.32 -6.58 11.35
CA THR A 50 -13.82 -5.28 10.90
C THR A 50 -14.13 -4.99 9.42
N ASN A 51 -14.88 -5.86 8.74
CA ASN A 51 -15.11 -5.81 7.29
C ASN A 51 -13.81 -5.57 6.49
N TYR A 52 -12.74 -6.28 6.89
CA TYR A 52 -11.40 -6.04 6.39
C TYR A 52 -10.90 -7.23 5.59
N LEU A 53 -10.57 -7.00 4.33
CA LEU A 53 -10.07 -7.99 3.39
C LEU A 53 -8.60 -7.75 3.09
N ILE A 54 -7.80 -8.81 3.19
CA ILE A 54 -6.37 -8.79 2.91
C ILE A 54 -6.07 -9.85 1.87
N VAL A 55 -5.41 -9.48 0.77
CA VAL A 55 -4.86 -10.44 -0.20
C VAL A 55 -3.35 -10.47 -0.04
N HIS A 56 -2.81 -11.65 0.22
CA HIS A 56 -1.37 -11.88 0.25
C HIS A 56 -0.89 -12.39 -1.11
N PHE A 57 0.29 -11.95 -1.54
CA PHE A 57 0.85 -12.34 -2.83
C PHE A 57 2.38 -12.32 -2.84
N LYS A 58 2.99 -12.95 -3.85
CA LYS A 58 4.43 -12.85 -4.12
C LYS A 58 4.76 -11.63 -4.99
N ALA A 59 5.84 -10.94 -4.66
CA ALA A 59 6.34 -9.82 -5.45
C ALA A 59 6.85 -10.28 -6.83
N GLY A 60 6.28 -9.70 -7.90
CA GLY A 60 6.78 -9.87 -9.27
C GLY A 60 8.07 -9.08 -9.51
N ARG A 61 8.92 -9.59 -10.42
CA ARG A 61 10.26 -9.05 -10.69
C ARG A 61 10.32 -8.11 -11.90
N SER A 62 9.31 -8.13 -12.76
CA SER A 62 9.23 -7.36 -14.02
C SER A 62 7.89 -6.64 -14.12
N GLY A 63 7.79 -5.63 -14.99
CA GLY A 63 6.52 -4.95 -15.27
C GLY A 63 5.50 -5.89 -15.91
N GLY A 64 4.21 -5.59 -15.74
CA GLY A 64 3.09 -6.44 -16.16
C GLY A 64 3.06 -6.82 -17.65
N SER A 65 3.69 -6.03 -18.53
CA SER A 65 3.85 -6.36 -19.95
C SER A 65 4.65 -7.64 -20.21
N ASN A 66 5.50 -8.06 -19.27
CA ASN A 66 6.27 -9.30 -19.35
C ASN A 66 5.50 -10.52 -18.78
N GLY A 67 4.22 -10.33 -18.45
CA GLY A 67 3.41 -11.32 -17.76
C GLY A 67 3.63 -11.33 -16.25
N VAL A 68 2.71 -11.99 -15.54
CA VAL A 68 2.72 -12.11 -14.08
C VAL A 68 2.68 -13.58 -13.71
N ALA A 69 3.65 -14.01 -12.90
CA ALA A 69 3.71 -15.39 -12.41
C ALA A 69 2.50 -15.72 -11.51
N ALA A 70 2.08 -16.98 -11.52
CA ALA A 70 0.97 -17.45 -10.68
C ALA A 70 1.25 -17.20 -9.19
N GLY A 71 0.24 -16.73 -8.46
CA GLY A 71 0.33 -16.35 -7.06
C GLY A 71 1.05 -15.04 -6.79
N SER A 72 1.31 -14.24 -7.84
CA SER A 72 2.11 -13.01 -7.74
C SER A 72 1.34 -11.79 -8.23
N CYS A 73 1.80 -10.61 -7.80
CA CYS A 73 1.39 -9.33 -8.36
C CYS A 73 2.62 -8.49 -8.71
N THR A 74 2.47 -7.61 -9.69
CA THR A 74 3.50 -6.68 -10.12
C THR A 74 2.91 -5.34 -10.53
N TRP A 75 3.73 -4.28 -10.53
CA TRP A 75 3.29 -3.00 -11.09
C TRP A 75 3.22 -3.11 -12.61
N VAL A 76 2.29 -2.40 -13.23
CA VAL A 76 2.14 -2.45 -14.70
C VAL A 76 3.43 -2.04 -15.41
N ASP A 77 4.14 -1.05 -14.88
CA ASP A 77 5.34 -0.43 -15.44
C ASP A 77 6.65 -1.08 -14.97
N ARG A 78 6.69 -1.76 -13.82
CA ARG A 78 7.93 -2.30 -13.23
C ARG A 78 7.72 -3.45 -12.25
N GLY A 79 8.82 -4.09 -11.87
CA GLY A 79 8.85 -5.03 -10.74
C GLY A 79 8.71 -4.35 -9.37
N PHE A 80 8.41 -5.16 -8.36
CA PHE A 80 8.41 -4.73 -6.97
C PHE A 80 9.82 -4.44 -6.44
N ARG A 81 9.92 -3.41 -5.60
CA ARG A 81 11.13 -3.13 -4.80
C ARG A 81 11.08 -3.90 -3.48
N ALA A 82 12.25 -4.11 -2.86
CA ALA A 82 12.37 -4.91 -1.64
C ALA A 82 11.46 -4.42 -0.48
N ASN A 83 11.34 -3.10 -0.33
CA ASN A 83 10.61 -2.44 0.76
C ASN A 83 9.12 -2.18 0.44
N GLU A 84 8.63 -2.66 -0.70
CA GLU A 84 7.24 -2.45 -1.08
C GLU A 84 6.32 -3.50 -0.43
N PRO A 85 5.10 -3.11 -0.02
CA PRO A 85 4.17 -4.04 0.60
C PRO A 85 3.70 -5.15 -0.34
N LYS A 86 3.58 -6.37 0.20
CA LYS A 86 3.20 -7.58 -0.54
C LYS A 86 1.79 -8.07 -0.19
N ARG A 87 0.92 -7.11 0.16
CA ARG A 87 -0.47 -7.34 0.55
C ARG A 87 -1.37 -6.22 0.09
N ILE A 88 -2.52 -6.60 -0.45
CA ILE A 88 -3.60 -5.70 -0.87
C ILE A 88 -4.59 -5.63 0.27
N CYS A 89 -5.00 -4.43 0.65
CA CYS A 89 -5.83 -4.22 1.83
C CYS A 89 -7.06 -3.41 1.47
N GLN A 90 -8.24 -3.90 1.85
CA GLN A 90 -9.51 -3.24 1.57
C GLN A 90 -10.42 -3.28 2.80
N THR A 91 -10.81 -2.10 3.26
CA THR A 91 -11.77 -1.90 4.36
C THR A 91 -13.19 -1.73 3.83
N GLY A 92 -14.18 -1.98 4.69
CA GLY A 92 -15.60 -1.73 4.35
C GLY A 92 -16.21 -2.77 3.40
N VAL A 93 -15.56 -3.93 3.26
CA VAL A 93 -16.05 -5.06 2.47
C VAL A 93 -16.99 -5.88 3.35
N ASN A 94 -18.26 -5.48 3.44
CA ASN A 94 -19.27 -6.11 4.30
C ASN A 94 -20.27 -6.99 3.52
N ASP A 95 -19.95 -7.29 2.27
CA ASP A 95 -20.81 -7.96 1.29
C ASP A 95 -20.18 -9.26 0.74
N VAL A 96 -19.25 -9.84 1.50
CA VAL A 96 -18.60 -11.11 1.16
C VAL A 96 -19.61 -12.26 1.28
N ARG A 97 -19.76 -13.03 0.20
CA ARG A 97 -20.54 -14.27 0.18
C ARG A 97 -19.61 -15.42 -0.15
N PHE A 98 -19.61 -16.45 0.70
CA PHE A 98 -18.92 -17.71 0.44
C PHE A 98 -19.92 -18.87 0.42
N ILE A 99 -19.67 -19.83 -0.48
CA ILE A 99 -20.36 -21.13 -0.49
C ILE A 99 -19.28 -22.18 -0.23
N MET A 100 -19.54 -23.04 0.74
CA MET A 100 -18.70 -24.20 1.03
C MET A 100 -19.37 -25.45 0.47
N ASN A 101 -18.57 -26.43 0.07
CA ASN A 101 -19.08 -27.79 -0.17
C ASN A 101 -19.08 -28.60 1.14
N SER A 102 -19.50 -29.86 1.05
CA SER A 102 -19.50 -30.82 2.15
C SER A 102 -18.12 -31.21 2.69
N SER A 103 -17.03 -30.73 2.08
CA SER A 103 -15.64 -30.97 2.50
C SER A 103 -14.98 -29.70 3.04
N ASP A 104 -15.78 -28.72 3.49
CA ASP A 104 -15.34 -27.41 4.00
C ASP A 104 -14.47 -26.61 3.02
N LYS A 105 -14.56 -26.93 1.72
CA LYS A 105 -13.85 -26.21 0.66
C LYS A 105 -14.73 -25.07 0.16
N ILE A 106 -14.16 -23.86 0.11
CA ILE A 106 -14.79 -22.72 -0.53
C ILE A 106 -14.91 -22.99 -2.04
N THR A 107 -16.14 -23.11 -2.53
CA THR A 107 -16.47 -23.28 -3.95
C THR A 107 -16.89 -21.98 -4.62
N ARG A 108 -17.33 -20.99 -3.82
CA ARG A 108 -17.65 -19.64 -4.32
C ARG A 108 -17.19 -18.60 -3.32
N LEU A 109 -16.60 -17.51 -3.83
CA LEU A 109 -16.23 -16.32 -3.06
C LEU A 109 -16.54 -15.09 -3.92
N THR A 110 -17.44 -14.24 -3.45
CA THR A 110 -17.88 -13.05 -4.20
C THR A 110 -18.10 -11.87 -3.27
N SER A 111 -17.77 -10.67 -3.74
CA SER A 111 -18.14 -9.39 -3.10
C SER A 111 -18.26 -8.34 -4.22
N PRO A 112 -19.42 -7.68 -4.37
CA PRO A 112 -19.56 -6.52 -5.25
C PRO A 112 -18.54 -5.41 -4.99
N LYS A 113 -18.16 -5.18 -3.73
CA LYS A 113 -17.11 -4.20 -3.35
C LYS A 113 -15.69 -4.67 -3.66
N ALA A 114 -15.44 -5.97 -3.69
CA ALA A 114 -14.14 -6.57 -3.98
C ALA A 114 -14.23 -7.62 -5.10
N PRO A 115 -14.64 -7.25 -6.34
CA PRO A 115 -14.95 -8.21 -7.41
C PRO A 115 -13.75 -9.09 -7.83
N TYR A 116 -12.52 -8.67 -7.52
CA TYR A 116 -11.31 -9.45 -7.80
C TYR A 116 -11.20 -10.73 -6.96
N VAL A 117 -11.89 -10.86 -5.82
CA VAL A 117 -11.82 -12.07 -4.98
C VAL A 117 -12.32 -13.31 -5.71
N LYS A 118 -13.33 -13.16 -6.58
CA LYS A 118 -13.81 -14.22 -7.45
C LYS A 118 -12.73 -14.67 -8.44
N LYS A 119 -11.98 -13.70 -8.98
CA LYS A 119 -10.85 -13.97 -9.90
C LYS A 119 -9.72 -14.71 -9.18
N ILE A 120 -9.48 -14.41 -7.90
CA ILE A 120 -8.53 -15.14 -7.05
C ILE A 120 -8.93 -16.62 -6.93
N LEU A 121 -10.18 -16.88 -6.55
CA LEU A 121 -10.68 -18.24 -6.40
C LEU A 121 -10.59 -19.05 -7.70
N ASN A 122 -10.81 -18.38 -8.85
CA ASN A 122 -10.80 -19.01 -10.17
C ASN A 122 -9.40 -19.10 -10.82
N GLY A 123 -8.32 -18.67 -10.14
CA GLY A 123 -6.97 -18.69 -10.73
C GLY A 123 -6.77 -17.72 -11.91
N GLN A 124 -7.59 -16.66 -12.00
CA GLN A 124 -7.58 -15.71 -13.11
C GLN A 124 -6.60 -14.55 -12.89
N THR A 125 -6.31 -13.84 -13.99
CA THR A 125 -5.60 -12.56 -13.92
C THR A 125 -6.58 -11.46 -13.52
N PHE A 126 -6.12 -10.49 -12.73
CA PHE A 126 -6.91 -9.33 -12.36
C PHE A 126 -6.04 -8.09 -12.18
N GLN A 127 -6.69 -6.94 -12.24
CA GLN A 127 -6.06 -5.65 -11.95
C GLN A 127 -6.83 -4.94 -10.84
N VAL A 128 -6.10 -4.15 -10.06
CA VAL A 128 -6.66 -3.33 -8.99
C VAL A 128 -5.82 -2.06 -8.87
N ARG A 129 -6.48 -0.91 -8.67
CA ARG A 129 -5.77 0.32 -8.32
C ARG A 129 -5.58 0.37 -6.82
N VAL A 130 -4.34 0.63 -6.44
CA VAL A 130 -3.92 0.67 -5.04
C VAL A 130 -3.03 1.87 -4.78
N LYS A 131 -2.96 2.30 -3.53
CA LYS A 131 -1.95 3.23 -3.03
C LYS A 131 -1.19 2.58 -1.89
N ASN A 132 0.11 2.82 -1.78
CA ASN A 132 0.85 2.45 -0.58
C ASN A 132 0.37 3.34 0.57
N ASP A 133 -0.04 2.75 1.68
CA ASP A 133 -0.53 3.49 2.84
C ASP A 133 0.57 3.85 3.85
N GLY A 134 1.80 3.40 3.63
CA GLY A 134 2.92 3.62 4.56
C GLY A 134 2.91 2.69 5.78
N HIS A 135 1.90 1.84 5.93
CA HIS A 135 1.71 0.93 7.06
C HIS A 135 1.82 -0.54 6.63
N GLY A 136 2.53 -0.78 5.53
CA GLY A 136 2.78 -2.12 5.02
C GLY A 136 1.61 -2.71 4.24
N CYS A 137 0.71 -1.88 3.70
CA CYS A 137 -0.44 -2.30 2.90
C CYS A 137 -0.53 -1.52 1.58
N LEU A 138 -0.97 -2.21 0.53
CA LEU A 138 -1.44 -1.58 -0.71
C LEU A 138 -2.95 -1.40 -0.60
N LYS A 139 -3.40 -0.22 -0.19
CA LYS A 139 -4.82 0.08 0.03
C LYS A 139 -5.56 0.22 -1.30
N VAL A 140 -6.63 -0.54 -1.49
CA VAL A 140 -7.46 -0.47 -2.70
C VAL A 140 -8.12 0.90 -2.81
N THR A 141 -7.94 1.55 -3.96
CA THR A 141 -8.62 2.80 -4.34
C THR A 141 -9.63 2.59 -5.44
N ARG A 142 -9.48 1.55 -6.27
CA ARG A 142 -10.50 1.09 -7.22
C ARG A 142 -10.43 -0.42 -7.42
N ALA A 143 -11.53 -1.10 -7.16
CA ALA A 143 -11.66 -2.54 -7.38
C ALA A 143 -12.25 -2.81 -8.77
N GLY A 144 -11.49 -3.44 -9.66
CA GLY A 144 -11.84 -3.60 -11.07
C GLY A 144 -11.33 -2.43 -11.92
N VAL A 145 -10.47 -2.76 -12.88
CA VAL A 145 -10.05 -1.90 -13.99
C VAL A 145 -10.46 -2.59 -15.27
#